data_AF-A0A918E8U8-F1
#
_entry.id   AF-A0A918E8U8-F1
#
_cell.length_a   1.000
_cell.length_b   1.000
_cell.length_c   1.000
_cell.angle_alpha   90.00
_cell.angle_beta   90.00
_cell.angle_gamma   90.00
#
_symmetry.space_group_name_H-M   'P 1'
#
loop_
_entity.id
_entity.type
_entity.pdbx_description
1 polymer ?
#
loop_
_entity_poly.entity_id
_entity_poly.type
_entity_poly.pdbx_seq_one_letter_code
_entity_poly.pdbx_strand_id
1 'polypeptide(L)'
;MGGLVEAASAVVDRRLLTTTFLPVLVFLSALAAVAVAGVGWVTAVRWWAGLGAEVQVVMSGLVLAGALLFSQLLAVRRAGLIRVYEGYWDGLPYGERLAERCRLRFVAGEDQRRSLYPVDESRLMPTALGNILRGAEDHSGDRYGIDGVTAWPRLYPTLPDSFRQTFAAAAGDLDLMVTVSGLGLAFSLAGGVLGALLLPWYWALGCCWGGLVVAWWGYRGAVRAAEPYGELFRSAFDVYRWTLLDAMGLRRPTEYGGEPEQWRQLDKLWVIGAPDSTHVTSLGYPTTAPATDAPNPVEPVPDKDSTAPRASPPLQDSSLDLLPSGNGRKARPLRLGLWLVAGAVVAGIVVVVGSLAVRSPDGWVAARTLHPYRILAATDVKGPAGTAGRYALRQIEEGKQVPPEALGPRLPSGAVDGKTVITLRPAPGHLYADAAARGTTATLRLVRRTATSDGEATSRTFPGVTVLDLSGGEPRTSLVIALPADRVENLLDQVADSDVYLVTTTG
;
A
#
# COMPACT_ATOMS: atom_id res chain seq x y z
N MET A 1 -1.93 23.79 26.83
CA MET A 1 -1.77 22.80 25.74
C MET A 1 -1.25 23.40 24.42
N GLY A 2 -0.75 24.64 24.37
CA GLY A 2 -0.21 25.24 23.13
C GLY A 2 1.18 24.72 22.72
N GLY A 3 2.10 24.55 23.69
CA GLY A 3 3.51 24.27 23.40
C GLY A 3 3.80 22.90 22.75
N LEU A 4 2.98 21.86 23.00
CA LEU A 4 3.15 20.56 22.33
C LEU A 4 2.66 20.58 20.87
N VAL A 5 1.64 21.39 20.57
CA VAL A 5 1.15 21.59 19.20
C VAL A 5 2.10 22.49 18.43
N GLU A 6 2.69 23.50 19.08
CA GLU A 6 3.73 24.35 18.49
C GLU A 6 5.02 23.56 18.21
N ALA A 7 5.47 22.72 19.15
CA ALA A 7 6.61 21.82 18.95
C ALA A 7 6.32 20.75 17.88
N ALA A 8 5.12 20.19 17.83
CA ALA A 8 4.70 19.27 16.76
C ALA A 8 4.63 19.99 15.39
N SER A 9 4.17 21.24 15.36
CA SER A 9 4.13 22.05 14.13
C SER A 9 5.51 22.49 13.66
N ALA A 10 6.46 22.71 14.59
CA ALA A 10 7.85 23.03 14.28
C ALA A 10 8.62 21.81 13.73
N VAL A 11 8.24 20.59 14.14
CA VAL A 11 8.81 19.33 13.63
C VAL A 11 8.21 18.95 12.26
N VAL A 12 7.01 19.45 11.95
CA VAL A 12 6.30 19.15 10.71
C VAL A 12 6.56 20.27 9.70
N ASP A 13 7.70 20.16 9.01
CA ASP A 13 8.04 21.04 7.89
C ASP A 13 6.89 21.05 6.86
N ARG A 14 6.45 22.23 6.43
CA ARG A 14 5.38 22.40 5.41
C ARG A 14 5.69 21.59 4.16
N ARG A 15 6.98 21.46 3.80
CA ARG A 15 7.43 20.65 2.67
C ARG A 15 7.16 19.16 2.90
N LEU A 16 7.36 18.65 4.11
CA LEU A 16 7.09 17.24 4.43
C LEU A 16 5.59 16.93 4.34
N LEU A 17 4.74 17.87 4.75
CA LEU A 17 3.28 17.73 4.64
C LEU A 17 2.81 17.58 3.20
N THR A 18 3.27 18.47 2.31
CA THR A 18 2.81 18.51 0.92
C THR A 18 3.46 17.43 0.06
N THR A 19 4.78 17.22 0.20
CA THR A 19 5.53 16.32 -0.69
C THR A 19 5.44 14.85 -0.30
N THR A 20 5.07 14.52 0.93
CA THR A 20 5.11 13.12 1.41
C THR A 20 3.90 12.72 2.22
N PHE A 21 3.50 13.51 3.23
CA PHE A 21 2.38 13.13 4.08
C PHE A 21 1.06 13.04 3.32
N LEU A 22 0.72 14.02 2.50
CA LEU A 22 -0.52 14.01 1.73
C LEU A 22 -0.56 12.83 0.72
N PRO A 23 0.47 12.56 -0.10
CA PRO A 23 0.53 11.35 -0.92
C PRO A 23 0.41 10.05 -0.12
N VAL A 24 1.06 9.96 1.04
CA VAL A 24 0.97 8.81 1.94
C VAL A 24 -0.45 8.62 2.46
N LEU A 25 -1.11 9.70 2.88
CA LEU A 25 -2.49 9.65 3.35
C LEU A 25 -3.41 9.13 2.25
N VAL A 26 -3.29 9.66 1.02
CA VAL A 26 -4.05 9.20 -0.15
C VAL A 26 -3.80 7.71 -0.43
N PHE A 27 -2.54 7.28 -0.37
CA PHE A 27 -2.17 5.87 -0.52
C PHE A 27 -2.81 4.96 0.53
N LEU A 28 -2.75 5.34 1.80
CA LEU A 28 -3.34 4.58 2.90
C LEU A 28 -4.87 4.56 2.81
N SER A 29 -5.49 5.69 2.46
CA SER A 29 -6.94 5.79 2.23
C SER A 29 -7.39 4.92 1.06
N ALA A 30 -6.61 4.85 -0.03
CA ALA A 30 -6.91 3.99 -1.16
C ALA A 30 -6.84 2.50 -0.77
N LEU A 31 -5.84 2.07 0.00
CA LEU A 31 -5.77 0.70 0.53
C LEU A 31 -6.93 0.38 1.47
N ALA A 32 -7.28 1.32 2.36
CA ALA A 32 -8.43 1.18 3.25
C ALA A 32 -9.74 1.06 2.46
N ALA A 33 -9.90 1.82 1.37
CA ALA A 33 -11.08 1.73 0.51
C ALA A 33 -11.20 0.35 -0.15
N VAL A 34 -10.09 -0.25 -0.61
CA VAL A 34 -10.08 -1.62 -1.14
C VAL A 34 -10.50 -2.62 -0.06
N ALA A 35 -9.97 -2.48 1.17
CA ALA A 35 -10.35 -3.35 2.29
C ALA A 35 -11.85 -3.24 2.63
N VAL A 36 -12.37 -2.01 2.74
CA VAL A 36 -13.78 -1.75 3.04
C VAL A 36 -14.70 -2.23 1.91
N ALA A 37 -14.29 -2.11 0.66
CA ALA A 37 -15.05 -2.62 -0.49
C ALA A 37 -15.19 -4.14 -0.45
N GLY A 38 -14.17 -4.86 0.03
CA GLY A 38 -14.22 -6.32 0.17
C GLY A 38 -15.04 -6.82 1.37
N VAL A 39 -14.98 -6.11 2.51
CA VAL A 39 -15.74 -6.47 3.73
C VAL A 39 -17.21 -5.99 3.66
N GLY A 40 -17.47 -4.96 2.86
CA GLY A 40 -18.76 -4.30 2.73
C GLY A 40 -18.87 -3.04 3.59
N TRP A 41 -19.32 -1.95 2.96
CA TRP A 41 -19.44 -0.63 3.60
C TRP A 41 -20.29 -0.65 4.88
N VAL A 42 -21.45 -1.32 4.84
CA VAL A 42 -22.39 -1.39 5.97
C VAL A 42 -21.76 -2.09 7.17
N THR A 43 -21.05 -3.20 6.94
CA THR A 43 -20.35 -3.97 7.97
C THR A 43 -19.25 -3.12 8.62
N ALA A 44 -18.45 -2.42 7.81
CA ALA A 44 -17.39 -1.55 8.29
C ALA A 44 -17.92 -0.40 9.16
N VAL A 45 -18.98 0.28 8.71
CA VAL A 45 -19.62 1.37 9.46
C VAL A 45 -20.23 0.86 10.77
N ARG A 46 -20.91 -0.29 10.76
CA ARG A 46 -21.50 -0.90 11.96
C ARG A 46 -20.42 -1.28 12.97
N TRP A 47 -19.32 -1.87 12.50
CA TRP A 47 -18.18 -2.20 13.36
C TRP A 47 -17.58 -0.94 14.00
N TRP A 48 -17.32 0.11 13.20
CA TRP A 48 -16.78 1.36 13.71
C TRP A 48 -17.71 2.02 14.73
N ALA A 49 -19.02 2.07 14.43
CA ALA A 49 -20.04 2.62 15.32
C ALA A 49 -20.22 1.80 16.61
N GLY A 50 -19.89 0.52 16.60
CA GLY A 50 -19.91 -0.36 17.78
C GLY A 50 -18.74 -0.15 18.74
N LEU A 51 -17.69 0.58 18.33
CA LEU A 51 -16.57 0.91 19.20
C LEU A 51 -16.94 2.04 20.17
N GLY A 52 -16.45 1.96 21.41
CA GLY A 52 -16.55 3.08 22.35
C GLY A 52 -15.84 4.33 21.81
N ALA A 53 -16.35 5.52 22.17
CA ALA A 53 -15.81 6.80 21.68
C ALA A 53 -14.31 6.96 21.97
N GLU A 54 -13.85 6.50 23.14
CA GLU A 54 -12.43 6.50 23.51
C GLU A 54 -11.58 5.68 22.53
N VAL A 55 -12.07 4.50 22.13
CA VAL A 55 -11.38 3.61 21.19
C VAL A 55 -11.35 4.22 19.79
N GLN A 56 -12.44 4.86 19.34
CA GLN A 56 -12.47 5.55 18.04
C GLN A 56 -11.44 6.68 17.96
N VAL A 57 -11.31 7.48 19.02
CA VAL A 57 -10.34 8.58 19.11
C VAL A 57 -8.92 8.03 19.11
N VAL A 58 -8.63 7.02 19.92
CA VAL A 58 -7.30 6.39 19.98
C VAL A 58 -6.92 5.77 18.64
N MET A 59 -7.82 5.04 17.99
CA MET A 59 -7.59 4.45 16.67
C MET A 59 -7.32 5.50 15.60
N SER A 60 -8.10 6.59 15.58
CA SER A 60 -7.89 7.69 14.64
C SER A 60 -6.52 8.35 14.87
N GLY A 61 -6.15 8.56 16.13
CA GLY A 61 -4.84 9.07 16.53
C GLY A 61 -3.69 8.15 16.11
N LEU A 62 -3.84 6.84 16.28
CA LEU A 62 -2.84 5.84 15.85
C LEU A 62 -2.67 5.79 14.34
N VAL A 63 -3.76 5.87 13.57
CA VAL A 63 -3.69 5.94 12.09
C VAL A 63 -2.95 7.19 11.65
N LEU A 64 -3.26 8.35 12.24
CA LEU A 64 -2.59 9.60 11.92
C LEU A 64 -1.09 9.56 12.30
N ALA A 65 -0.77 9.08 13.49
CA ALA A 65 0.61 8.91 13.95
C ALA A 65 1.38 7.90 13.06
N GLY A 66 0.74 6.81 12.66
CA GLY A 66 1.29 5.83 11.73
C GLY A 66 1.56 6.41 10.34
N ALA A 67 0.64 7.22 9.82
CA ALA A 67 0.82 7.93 8.55
C ALA A 67 1.98 8.94 8.61
N LEU A 68 2.10 9.68 9.71
CA LEU A 68 3.22 10.59 9.95
C LEU A 68 4.55 9.84 10.05
N LEU A 69 4.60 8.74 10.80
CA LEU A 69 5.79 7.91 10.94
C LEU A 69 6.22 7.31 9.59
N PHE A 70 5.26 6.80 8.81
CA PHE A 70 5.53 6.27 7.47
C PHE A 70 6.05 7.37 6.53
N SER A 71 5.51 8.58 6.64
CA SER A 71 5.98 9.74 5.88
C SER A 71 7.42 10.12 6.24
N GLN A 72 7.79 10.09 7.53
CA GLN A 72 9.16 10.32 7.98
C GLN A 72 10.12 9.23 7.48
N LEU A 73 9.72 7.96 7.57
CA LEU A 73 10.51 6.84 7.06
C LEU A 73 10.73 6.97 5.55
N LEU A 74 9.69 7.37 4.82
CA LEU A 74 9.74 7.63 3.39
C LEU A 74 10.67 8.80 3.06
N ALA A 75 10.63 9.89 3.84
CA ALA A 75 11.53 11.03 3.69
C ALA A 75 13.01 10.60 3.89
N VAL A 76 13.31 9.79 4.90
CA VAL A 76 14.67 9.25 5.14
C VAL A 76 15.13 8.35 3.98
N ARG A 77 14.21 7.60 3.36
CA ARG A 77 14.51 6.70 2.24
C ARG A 77 14.45 7.38 0.87
N ARG A 78 14.07 8.66 0.80
CA ARG A 78 13.85 9.38 -0.46
C ARG A 78 15.07 9.38 -1.36
N ALA A 79 16.26 9.63 -0.81
CA ALA A 79 17.51 9.59 -1.58
C ALA A 79 17.75 8.22 -2.23
N GLY A 80 17.39 7.13 -1.55
CA GLY A 80 17.47 5.78 -2.12
C GLY A 80 16.44 5.55 -3.21
N LEU A 81 15.23 6.08 -3.05
CA LEU A 81 14.18 6.01 -4.06
C LEU A 81 14.58 6.78 -5.33
N ILE A 82 15.09 8.00 -5.19
CA ILE A 82 15.59 8.82 -6.29
C ILE A 82 16.69 8.07 -7.05
N ARG A 83 17.65 7.44 -6.36
CA ARG A 83 18.70 6.62 -7.01
C ARG A 83 18.15 5.47 -7.85
N VAL A 84 17.11 4.78 -7.37
CA VAL A 84 16.45 3.73 -8.17
C VAL A 84 15.83 4.33 -9.43
N TYR A 85 15.24 5.52 -9.32
CA TYR A 85 14.63 6.24 -10.43
C TYR A 85 15.65 6.87 -11.39
N GLU A 86 16.85 7.21 -10.91
CA GLU A 86 17.99 7.63 -11.73
C GLU A 86 18.56 6.46 -12.53
N GLY A 87 18.48 5.24 -11.99
CA GLY A 87 18.93 4.04 -12.68
C GLY A 87 20.04 3.25 -12.00
N TYR A 88 20.34 3.53 -10.73
CA TYR A 88 21.33 2.77 -9.95
C TYR A 88 20.75 1.41 -9.55
N TRP A 89 20.79 0.47 -10.50
CA TRP A 89 20.19 -0.86 -10.38
C TRP A 89 21.19 -1.96 -10.01
N ASP A 90 22.40 -1.60 -9.58
CA ASP A 90 23.50 -2.52 -9.26
C ASP A 90 23.11 -3.58 -8.20
N GLY A 91 22.12 -3.27 -7.36
CA GLY A 91 21.60 -4.17 -6.33
C GLY A 91 20.49 -5.13 -6.79
N LEU A 92 20.01 -5.03 -8.04
CA LEU A 92 18.91 -5.84 -8.57
C LEU A 92 19.43 -7.02 -9.41
N PRO A 93 18.75 -8.18 -9.39
CA PRO A 93 19.11 -9.29 -10.27
C PRO A 93 18.95 -8.84 -11.73
N TYR A 94 20.01 -9.03 -12.53
CA TYR A 94 20.11 -8.55 -13.92
C TYR A 94 20.03 -7.02 -14.10
N GLY A 95 20.16 -6.24 -13.02
CA GLY A 95 20.05 -4.78 -13.05
C GLY A 95 21.06 -4.12 -13.99
N GLU A 96 22.32 -4.54 -13.96
CA GLU A 96 23.37 -4.03 -14.85
C GLU A 96 23.05 -4.28 -16.33
N ARG A 97 22.57 -5.49 -16.68
CA ARG A 97 22.19 -5.82 -18.07
C ARG A 97 20.98 -5.01 -18.53
N LEU A 98 20.02 -4.77 -17.64
CA LEU A 98 18.86 -3.95 -17.94
C LEU A 98 19.25 -2.48 -18.09
N ALA A 99 20.12 -1.98 -17.21
CA ALA A 99 20.65 -0.63 -17.27
C ALA A 99 21.38 -0.41 -18.61
N GLU A 100 22.25 -1.34 -18.99
CA GLU A 100 22.99 -1.26 -20.25
C GLU A 100 22.05 -1.23 -21.47
N ARG A 101 21.06 -2.14 -21.52
CA ARG A 101 20.05 -2.13 -22.59
C ARG A 101 19.28 -0.80 -22.66
N CYS A 102 18.96 -0.21 -21.50
CA CYS A 102 18.26 1.06 -21.45
C CYS A 102 19.16 2.24 -21.86
N ARG A 103 20.44 2.25 -21.49
CA ARG A 103 21.42 3.26 -21.90
C ARG A 103 21.57 3.32 -23.42
N LEU A 104 21.67 2.15 -24.07
CA LEU A 104 21.78 2.05 -25.52
C LEU A 104 20.61 2.73 -26.26
N ARG A 105 19.42 2.78 -25.66
CA ARG A 105 18.26 3.50 -26.25
C ARG A 105 18.47 5.01 -26.31
N PHE A 106 19.18 5.57 -25.34
CA PHE A 106 19.48 7.01 -25.31
C PHE A 106 20.69 7.37 -26.18
N VAL A 107 21.61 6.44 -26.39
CA VAL A 107 22.72 6.61 -27.36
C VAL A 107 22.16 6.64 -28.79
N ALA A 108 21.30 5.67 -29.13
CA ALA A 108 20.78 5.52 -30.50
C ALA A 108 19.56 6.40 -30.83
N GLY A 109 18.89 6.96 -29.82
CA GLY A 109 17.64 7.69 -29.98
C GLY A 109 17.81 9.21 -29.99
N GLU A 110 17.08 9.89 -30.89
CA GLU A 110 16.90 11.34 -30.82
C GLU A 110 15.88 11.67 -29.71
N ASP A 111 16.37 12.23 -28.61
CA ASP A 111 15.53 12.78 -27.54
C ASP A 111 15.59 14.30 -27.59
N GLN A 112 14.42 14.96 -27.53
CA GLN A 112 14.33 16.42 -27.48
C GLN A 112 15.11 17.02 -26.29
N ARG A 113 15.34 16.22 -25.25
CA ARG A 113 16.08 16.61 -24.03
C ARG A 113 17.59 16.39 -24.12
N ARG A 114 18.15 16.03 -25.29
CA ARG A 114 19.57 15.67 -25.41
C ARG A 114 20.52 16.75 -24.90
N SER A 115 20.15 18.03 -25.00
CA SER A 115 20.92 19.16 -24.45
C SER A 115 21.02 19.18 -22.92
N LEU A 116 20.12 18.47 -22.22
CA LEU A 116 20.10 18.39 -20.76
C LEU A 116 20.85 17.15 -20.24
N TYR A 117 21.29 16.26 -21.13
CA TYR A 117 21.96 15.00 -20.79
C TYR A 117 23.47 15.20 -20.68
N PRO A 118 24.20 14.26 -20.06
CA PRO A 118 25.66 14.31 -20.01
C PRO A 118 26.27 14.37 -21.41
N VAL A 119 27.32 15.17 -21.57
CA VAL A 119 28.05 15.29 -22.84
C VAL A 119 28.81 14.01 -23.15
N ASP A 120 29.42 13.42 -22.12
CA ASP A 120 30.10 12.12 -22.22
C ASP A 120 29.08 10.96 -22.23
N GLU A 121 29.04 10.22 -23.33
CA GLU A 121 28.14 9.09 -23.51
C GLU A 121 28.38 7.96 -22.51
N SER A 122 29.62 7.82 -22.01
CA SER A 122 29.94 6.82 -20.98
C SER A 122 29.23 7.08 -19.65
N ARG A 123 28.81 8.32 -19.43
CA ARG A 123 28.12 8.78 -18.22
C ARG A 123 26.60 8.77 -18.34
N LEU A 124 26.06 8.33 -19.49
CA LEU A 124 24.61 8.17 -19.67
C LEU A 124 24.04 7.16 -18.66
N MET A 125 22.94 7.56 -18.04
CA MET A 125 22.12 6.77 -17.13
C MET A 125 21.01 6.04 -17.90
N PRO A 126 20.47 4.94 -17.35
CA PRO A 126 19.45 4.13 -18.03
C PRO A 126 18.05 4.76 -18.02
N THR A 127 17.87 5.93 -17.40
CA THR A 127 16.58 6.62 -17.31
C THR A 127 16.71 8.08 -17.75
N ALA A 128 15.63 8.64 -18.29
CA ALA A 128 15.58 10.05 -18.66
C ALA A 128 15.79 10.96 -17.43
N LEU A 129 15.20 10.59 -16.29
CA LEU A 129 15.40 11.32 -15.03
C LEU A 129 16.87 11.34 -14.64
N GLY A 130 17.53 10.18 -14.63
CA GLY A 130 18.95 10.07 -14.30
C GLY A 130 19.83 10.84 -15.26
N ASN A 131 19.50 10.87 -16.56
CA ASN A 131 20.23 11.65 -17.55
C ASN A 131 20.11 13.16 -17.29
N ILE A 132 18.92 13.68 -16.97
CA ILE A 132 18.75 15.11 -16.66
C ILE A 132 19.52 15.49 -15.40
N LEU A 133 19.39 14.70 -14.33
CA LEU A 133 20.05 14.97 -13.06
C LEU A 133 21.58 14.88 -13.19
N ARG A 134 22.08 13.82 -13.85
CA ARG A 134 23.51 13.68 -14.11
C ARG A 134 24.05 14.80 -14.99
N GLY A 135 23.34 15.16 -16.05
CA GLY A 135 23.75 16.26 -16.93
C GLY A 135 23.72 17.62 -16.24
N ALA A 136 22.96 17.79 -15.15
CA ALA A 136 23.03 19.00 -14.32
C ALA A 136 24.24 18.97 -13.38
N GLU A 137 24.55 17.81 -12.78
CA GLU A 137 25.74 17.61 -11.94
C GLU A 137 27.05 17.82 -12.72
N ASP A 138 27.12 17.31 -13.95
CA ASP A 138 28.33 17.32 -14.78
C ASP A 138 28.62 18.70 -15.37
N HIS A 139 27.60 19.56 -15.51
CA HIS A 139 27.72 20.90 -16.10
C HIS A 139 28.82 21.75 -15.46
N SER A 140 28.93 21.75 -14.13
CA SER A 140 29.95 22.54 -13.43
C SER A 140 31.36 22.00 -13.65
N GLY A 141 31.49 20.67 -13.78
CA GLY A 141 32.76 20.00 -14.04
C GLY A 141 33.24 20.26 -15.47
N ASP A 142 32.37 20.05 -16.44
CA ASP A 142 32.67 20.20 -17.86
C ASP A 142 33.01 21.65 -18.24
N ARG A 143 32.37 22.64 -17.59
CA ARG A 143 32.52 24.06 -17.95
C ARG A 143 33.53 24.83 -17.11
N TYR A 144 33.63 24.53 -15.82
CA TYR A 144 34.45 25.30 -14.87
C TYR A 144 35.51 24.45 -14.14
N GLY A 145 35.53 23.13 -14.35
CA GLY A 145 36.40 22.22 -13.59
C GLY A 145 35.98 22.05 -12.13
N ILE A 146 34.72 22.37 -11.79
CA ILE A 146 34.18 22.28 -10.43
C ILE A 146 33.41 20.97 -10.28
N ASP A 147 33.82 20.09 -9.36
CA ASP A 147 32.97 18.97 -8.95
C ASP A 147 31.72 19.51 -8.23
N GLY A 148 30.60 19.49 -8.96
CA GLY A 148 29.32 20.04 -8.48
C GLY A 148 28.84 19.36 -7.21
N VAL A 149 29.06 18.05 -7.06
CA VAL A 149 28.60 17.29 -5.89
C VAL A 149 29.40 17.67 -4.64
N THR A 150 30.71 17.88 -4.78
CA THR A 150 31.59 18.25 -3.67
C THR A 150 31.47 19.74 -3.31
N ALA A 151 31.27 20.61 -4.30
CA ALA A 151 31.12 22.05 -4.10
C ALA A 151 29.72 22.44 -3.57
N TRP A 152 28.66 21.70 -3.92
CA TRP A 152 27.27 22.06 -3.62
C TRP A 152 26.98 22.35 -2.13
N PRO A 153 27.42 21.52 -1.15
CA PRO A 153 27.15 21.78 0.27
C PRO A 153 27.74 23.10 0.79
N ARG A 154 28.75 23.64 0.10
CA ARG A 154 29.46 24.88 0.43
C ARG A 154 28.91 26.07 -0.34
N LEU A 155 28.48 25.84 -1.58
CA LEU A 155 27.81 26.84 -2.41
C LEU A 155 26.40 27.13 -1.88
N TYR A 156 25.62 26.11 -1.51
CA TYR A 156 24.22 26.28 -1.14
C TYR A 156 23.97 27.31 -0.01
N PRO A 157 24.78 27.37 1.06
CA PRO A 157 24.63 28.41 2.09
C PRO A 157 24.92 29.84 1.64
N THR A 158 25.71 30.03 0.57
CA THR A 158 26.08 31.36 0.05
C THR A 158 25.07 31.91 -0.97
N LEU A 159 24.11 31.07 -1.40
CA LEU A 159 23.08 31.47 -2.34
C LEU A 159 22.05 32.44 -1.71
N PRO A 160 21.55 33.43 -2.47
CA PRO A 160 20.48 34.32 -2.01
C PRO A 160 19.21 33.57 -1.60
N ASP A 161 18.48 34.10 -0.62
CA ASP A 161 17.25 33.48 -0.09
C ASP A 161 16.19 33.24 -1.17
N SER A 162 16.01 34.19 -2.09
CA SER A 162 15.06 34.05 -3.20
C SER A 162 15.41 32.89 -4.13
N PHE A 163 16.70 32.67 -4.38
CA PHE A 163 17.19 31.56 -5.18
C PHE A 163 17.02 30.24 -4.43
N ARG A 164 17.38 30.18 -3.15
CA ARG A 164 17.18 28.99 -2.30
C ARG A 164 15.72 28.55 -2.23
N GLN A 165 14.79 29.51 -2.12
CA GLN A 165 13.35 29.22 -2.12
C GLN A 165 12.88 28.65 -3.47
N THR A 166 13.33 29.24 -4.59
CA THR A 166 13.00 28.76 -5.94
C THR A 166 13.55 27.37 -6.19
N PHE A 167 14.81 27.12 -5.80
CA PHE A 167 15.42 25.79 -5.87
C PHE A 167 14.71 24.78 -4.98
N ALA A 168 14.37 25.15 -3.74
CA ALA A 168 13.65 24.27 -2.82
C ALA A 168 12.24 23.90 -3.34
N ALA A 169 11.56 24.81 -4.05
CA ALA A 169 10.29 24.53 -4.69
C ALA A 169 10.44 23.52 -5.83
N ALA A 170 11.39 23.73 -6.76
CA ALA A 170 11.66 22.79 -7.86
C ALA A 170 12.08 21.40 -7.34
N ALA A 171 12.92 21.35 -6.32
CA ALA A 171 13.29 20.09 -5.65
C ALA A 171 12.07 19.43 -4.98
N GLY A 172 11.16 20.22 -4.41
CA GLY A 172 9.91 19.73 -3.82
C GLY A 172 8.97 19.10 -4.84
N ASP A 173 8.85 19.69 -6.04
CA ASP A 173 8.04 19.15 -7.13
C ASP A 173 8.59 17.82 -7.64
N LEU A 174 9.92 17.74 -7.81
CA LEU A 174 10.60 16.49 -8.17
C LEU A 174 10.38 15.41 -7.11
N ASP A 175 10.60 15.76 -5.84
CA ASP A 175 10.40 14.86 -4.70
C ASP A 175 8.97 14.32 -4.61
N LEU A 176 7.98 15.18 -4.81
CA LEU A 176 6.57 14.82 -4.81
C LEU A 176 6.27 13.81 -5.92
N MET A 177 6.72 14.07 -7.15
CA MET A 177 6.42 13.20 -8.29
C MET A 177 7.08 11.82 -8.17
N VAL A 178 8.33 11.76 -7.68
CA VAL A 178 9.00 10.49 -7.36
C VAL A 178 8.26 9.74 -6.25
N THR A 179 7.77 10.46 -5.24
CA THR A 179 6.99 9.88 -4.13
C THR A 179 5.67 9.29 -4.63
N VAL A 180 4.89 10.06 -5.41
CA VAL A 180 3.64 9.59 -6.03
C VAL A 180 3.89 8.36 -6.90
N SER A 181 4.97 8.38 -7.68
CA SER A 181 5.33 7.25 -8.53
C SER A 181 5.64 5.98 -7.72
N GLY A 182 6.45 6.12 -6.66
CA GLY A 182 6.80 5.03 -5.76
C GLY A 182 5.60 4.46 -5.02
N LEU A 183 4.70 5.33 -4.53
CA LEU A 183 3.45 4.92 -3.88
C LEU A 183 2.47 4.27 -4.85
N GLY A 184 2.41 4.71 -6.10
CA GLY A 184 1.62 4.06 -7.16
C GLY A 184 2.07 2.62 -7.42
N LEU A 185 3.40 2.39 -7.51
CA LEU A 185 3.95 1.04 -7.62
C LEU A 185 3.64 0.19 -6.38
N ALA A 186 3.80 0.77 -5.19
CA ALA A 186 3.46 0.07 -3.95
C ALA A 186 1.97 -0.29 -3.88
N PHE A 187 1.09 0.60 -4.36
CA PHE A 187 -0.35 0.37 -4.43
C PHE A 187 -0.71 -0.72 -5.43
N SER A 188 -0.08 -0.71 -6.61
CA SER A 188 -0.28 -1.77 -7.61
C SER A 188 -0.03 -3.15 -6.99
N LEU A 189 1.00 -3.29 -6.15
CA LEU A 189 1.34 -4.55 -5.51
C LEU A 189 0.40 -4.85 -4.33
N ALA A 190 0.31 -3.94 -3.35
CA ALA A 190 -0.45 -4.15 -2.12
C ALA A 190 -1.96 -4.18 -2.38
N GLY A 191 -2.48 -3.22 -3.16
CA GLY A 191 -3.87 -3.16 -3.58
C GLY A 191 -4.25 -4.30 -4.52
N GLY A 192 -3.34 -4.75 -5.39
CA GLY A 192 -3.53 -5.93 -6.22
C GLY A 192 -3.71 -7.21 -5.39
N VAL A 193 -2.83 -7.44 -4.41
CA VAL A 193 -2.92 -8.57 -3.47
C VAL A 193 -4.20 -8.48 -2.63
N LEU A 194 -4.49 -7.31 -2.06
CA LEU A 194 -5.69 -7.10 -1.25
C LEU A 194 -6.97 -7.29 -2.08
N GLY A 195 -6.98 -6.79 -3.31
CA GLY A 195 -8.04 -6.98 -4.29
C GLY A 195 -8.25 -8.45 -4.65
N ALA A 196 -7.17 -9.22 -4.80
CA ALA A 196 -7.26 -10.65 -5.10
C ALA A 196 -7.81 -11.49 -3.92
N LEU A 197 -7.56 -11.05 -2.69
CA LEU A 197 -7.99 -11.73 -1.47
C LEU A 197 -9.43 -11.39 -1.07
N LEU A 198 -9.86 -10.14 -1.28
CA LEU A 198 -11.13 -9.63 -0.73
C LEU A 198 -12.19 -9.32 -1.79
N LEU A 199 -11.81 -9.15 -3.06
CA LEU A 199 -12.72 -8.79 -4.15
C LEU A 199 -12.70 -9.84 -5.27
N PRO A 200 -13.69 -9.82 -6.19
CA PRO A 200 -13.63 -10.57 -7.43
C PRO A 200 -12.33 -10.31 -8.21
N TRP A 201 -11.80 -11.34 -8.89
CA TRP A 201 -10.48 -11.33 -9.53
C TRP A 201 -10.22 -10.13 -10.47
N TYR A 202 -11.26 -9.59 -11.12
CA TYR A 202 -11.13 -8.45 -12.03
C TYR A 202 -10.81 -7.13 -11.29
N TRP A 203 -11.22 -6.98 -10.02
CA TRP A 203 -10.86 -5.81 -9.21
C TRP A 203 -9.39 -5.83 -8.78
N ALA A 204 -8.79 -7.02 -8.62
CA ALA A 204 -7.36 -7.14 -8.41
C ALA A 204 -6.58 -6.57 -9.59
N LEU A 205 -7.01 -6.90 -10.83
CA LEU A 205 -6.45 -6.29 -12.03
C LEU A 205 -6.67 -4.78 -12.07
N GLY A 206 -7.88 -4.31 -11.71
CA GLY A 206 -8.17 -2.88 -11.61
C GLY A 206 -7.22 -2.14 -10.66
N CYS A 207 -6.92 -2.73 -9.49
CA CYS A 207 -5.98 -2.15 -8.53
C CYS A 207 -4.54 -2.16 -9.05
N CYS A 208 -4.10 -3.26 -9.67
CA CYS A 208 -2.79 -3.35 -10.30
C CYS A 208 -2.62 -2.28 -11.39
N TRP A 209 -3.53 -2.25 -12.36
CA TRP A 209 -3.49 -1.30 -13.47
C TRP A 209 -3.62 0.15 -12.99
N GLY A 210 -4.53 0.42 -12.06
CA GLY A 210 -4.69 1.76 -11.47
C GLY A 210 -3.40 2.25 -10.79
N GLY A 211 -2.75 1.39 -9.99
CA GLY A 211 -1.47 1.70 -9.38
C GLY A 211 -0.34 1.93 -10.40
N LEU A 212 -0.26 1.10 -11.44
CA LEU A 212 0.72 1.26 -12.53
C LEU A 212 0.50 2.55 -13.33
N VAL A 213 -0.74 2.96 -13.58
CA VAL A 213 -1.04 4.23 -14.26
C VAL A 213 -0.59 5.42 -13.42
N VAL A 214 -0.89 5.41 -12.11
CA VAL A 214 -0.42 6.44 -11.18
C VAL A 214 1.10 6.47 -11.11
N ALA A 215 1.74 5.30 -11.05
CA ALA A 215 3.20 5.18 -11.10
C ALA A 215 3.78 5.80 -12.37
N TRP A 216 3.22 5.44 -13.53
CA TRP A 216 3.67 5.94 -14.82
C TRP A 216 3.50 7.46 -14.94
N TRP A 217 2.37 8.01 -14.49
CA TRP A 217 2.16 9.47 -14.44
C TRP A 217 3.12 10.15 -13.46
N GLY A 218 3.36 9.58 -12.29
CA GLY A 218 4.33 10.10 -11.33
C GLY A 218 5.74 10.15 -11.93
N TYR A 219 6.19 9.09 -12.60
CA TYR A 219 7.49 9.08 -13.28
C TYR A 219 7.57 10.15 -14.38
N ARG A 220 6.54 10.28 -15.22
CA ARG A 220 6.51 11.34 -16.25
C ARG A 220 6.50 12.74 -15.65
N GLY A 221 5.82 12.91 -14.52
CA GLY A 221 5.85 14.14 -13.72
C GLY A 221 7.26 14.43 -13.19
N ALA A 222 7.95 13.41 -12.67
CA ALA A 222 9.30 13.55 -12.13
C ALA A 222 10.31 13.96 -13.21
N VAL A 223 10.23 13.37 -14.40
CA VAL A 223 11.08 13.77 -15.54
C VAL A 223 10.85 15.24 -15.91
N ARG A 224 9.60 15.72 -15.92
CA ARG A 224 9.31 17.14 -16.20
C ARG A 224 9.75 18.07 -15.07
N ALA A 225 9.64 17.64 -13.82
CA ALA A 225 10.08 18.41 -12.67
C ALA A 225 11.62 18.47 -12.55
N ALA A 226 12.33 17.50 -13.14
CA ALA A 226 13.79 17.48 -13.16
C ALA A 226 14.40 18.55 -14.07
N GLU A 227 13.69 18.97 -15.13
CA GLU A 227 14.16 20.03 -16.04
C GLU A 227 14.41 21.37 -15.31
N PRO A 228 13.43 22.00 -14.61
CA PRO A 228 13.67 23.23 -13.87
C PRO A 228 14.62 23.04 -12.69
N TYR A 229 14.62 21.87 -12.05
CA TYR A 229 15.60 21.55 -11.01
C TYR A 229 17.04 21.59 -11.54
N GLY A 230 17.29 20.94 -12.68
CA GLY A 230 18.60 20.90 -13.32
C GLY A 230 19.06 22.26 -13.81
N GLU A 231 18.18 23.04 -14.43
CA GLU A 231 18.49 24.41 -14.89
C GLU A 231 18.85 25.34 -13.73
N LEU A 232 18.14 25.25 -12.60
CA LEU A 232 18.50 26.01 -11.40
C LEU A 232 19.84 25.54 -10.83
N PHE A 233 20.12 24.24 -10.82
CA PHE A 233 21.42 23.73 -10.38
C PHE A 233 22.56 24.28 -11.25
N ARG A 234 22.42 24.25 -12.58
CA ARG A 234 23.38 24.83 -13.54
C ARG A 234 23.57 26.33 -13.30
N SER A 235 22.46 27.05 -13.20
CA SER A 235 22.45 28.50 -12.95
C SER A 235 23.13 28.88 -11.63
N ALA A 236 23.04 28.02 -10.62
CA ALA A 236 23.70 28.25 -9.34
C ALA A 236 25.22 28.38 -9.51
N PHE A 237 25.84 27.50 -10.31
CA PHE A 237 27.26 27.55 -10.62
C PHE A 237 27.60 28.65 -11.64
N ASP A 238 26.75 28.85 -12.66
CA ASP A 238 26.98 29.88 -13.68
C ASP A 238 27.03 31.29 -13.09
N VAL A 239 26.21 31.57 -12.06
CA VAL A 239 26.08 32.91 -11.47
C VAL A 239 26.86 33.05 -10.16
N TYR A 240 26.79 32.06 -9.26
CA TYR A 240 27.24 32.22 -7.87
C TYR A 240 28.55 31.52 -7.51
N ARG A 241 29.25 30.89 -8.47
CA ARG A 241 30.56 30.24 -8.18
C ARG A 241 31.56 31.18 -7.50
N TRP A 242 31.53 32.47 -7.85
CA TRP A 242 32.43 33.46 -7.24
C TRP A 242 32.03 33.86 -5.83
N THR A 243 30.74 33.83 -5.51
CA THR A 243 30.24 34.09 -4.16
C THR A 243 30.80 33.09 -3.16
N LEU A 244 31.05 31.85 -3.59
CA LEU A 244 31.73 30.84 -2.77
C LEU A 244 33.19 31.23 -2.48
N LEU A 245 33.96 31.68 -3.48
CA LEU A 245 35.34 32.12 -3.26
C LEU A 245 35.40 33.32 -2.32
N ASP A 246 34.51 34.30 -2.52
CA ASP A 246 34.44 35.50 -1.69
C ASP A 246 34.11 35.14 -0.23
N ALA A 247 33.16 34.23 -0.02
CA ALA A 247 32.77 33.76 1.32
C ALA A 247 33.92 33.02 2.03
N MET A 248 34.80 32.36 1.27
CA MET A 248 36.02 31.74 1.80
C MET A 248 37.19 32.72 1.98
N GLY A 249 37.04 33.98 1.56
CA GLY A 249 38.09 34.99 1.60
C GLY A 249 39.22 34.75 0.57
N LEU A 250 38.94 33.97 -0.49
CA LEU A 250 39.90 33.67 -1.54
C LEU A 250 39.80 34.71 -2.67
N ARG A 251 40.94 35.02 -3.28
CA ARG A 251 40.99 35.88 -4.46
C ARG A 251 40.39 35.15 -5.65
N ARG A 252 39.62 35.88 -6.46
CA ARG A 252 39.08 35.38 -7.73
C ARG A 252 40.21 35.26 -8.76
N PRO A 253 40.15 34.24 -9.64
CA PRO A 253 41.14 34.07 -10.70
C PRO A 253 40.95 35.17 -11.74
N THR A 254 42.04 35.81 -12.15
CA THR A 254 42.04 36.85 -13.20
C THR A 254 42.28 36.28 -14.60
N GLU A 255 42.75 35.03 -14.68
CA GLU A 255 43.09 34.33 -15.90
C GLU A 255 42.17 33.13 -16.12
N TYR A 256 41.79 32.90 -17.39
CA TYR A 256 40.90 31.80 -17.76
C TYR A 256 41.47 30.41 -17.37
N GLY A 257 42.78 30.20 -17.54
CA GLY A 257 43.42 28.94 -17.15
C GLY A 257 43.61 28.77 -15.64
N GLY A 258 43.58 29.87 -14.88
CA GLY A 258 43.72 29.85 -13.43
C GLY A 258 42.45 29.39 -12.70
N GLU A 259 41.27 29.58 -13.31
CA GLU A 259 39.99 29.20 -12.71
C GLU A 259 39.88 27.68 -12.48
N PRO A 260 40.03 26.80 -13.49
CA PRO A 260 39.93 25.36 -13.27
C PRO A 260 40.97 24.83 -12.28
N GLU A 261 42.18 25.38 -12.27
CA GLU A 261 43.25 24.94 -11.37
C GLU A 261 42.96 25.32 -9.91
N GLN A 262 42.43 26.52 -9.66
CA GLN A 262 42.00 26.93 -8.32
C GLN A 262 40.89 26.01 -7.79
N TRP A 263 39.90 25.71 -8.63
CA TRP A 263 38.81 24.80 -8.26
C TRP A 263 39.29 23.36 -8.02
N ARG A 264 40.24 22.87 -8.83
CA ARG A 264 40.87 21.57 -8.62
C ARG A 264 41.60 21.49 -7.29
N GLN A 265 42.34 22.53 -6.90
CA GLN A 265 43.00 22.56 -5.60
C GLN A 265 42.01 22.64 -4.43
N LEU A 266 40.91 23.36 -4.60
CA LEU A 266 39.83 23.40 -3.62
C LEU A 266 39.15 22.04 -3.45
N ASP A 267 38.88 21.34 -4.55
CA ASP A 267 38.32 19.99 -4.50
C ASP A 267 39.24 19.03 -3.75
N LYS A 268 40.56 19.04 -4.06
CA LYS A 268 41.56 18.27 -3.31
C LYS A 268 41.59 18.62 -1.83
N LEU A 269 41.54 19.91 -1.49
CA LEU A 269 41.47 20.35 -0.11
C LEU A 269 40.22 19.80 0.60
N TRP A 270 39.08 19.72 -0.08
CA TRP A 270 37.83 19.23 0.50
C TRP A 270 37.74 17.71 0.60
N VAL A 271 38.29 16.98 -0.37
CA VAL A 271 38.21 15.51 -0.46
C VAL A 271 39.36 14.83 0.26
N ILE A 272 40.59 15.33 0.06
CA ILE A 272 41.84 14.74 0.55
C ILE A 272 42.31 15.43 1.84
N GLY A 273 41.95 16.70 2.03
CA GLY A 273 42.38 17.51 3.19
C GLY A 273 43.68 18.29 2.96
N ALA A 274 44.28 18.18 1.77
CA ALA A 274 45.52 18.90 1.43
C ALA A 274 45.56 19.28 -0.06
N PRO A 275 46.03 20.49 -0.40
CA PRO A 275 46.31 20.88 -1.78
C PRO A 275 47.65 20.33 -2.27
N ASP A 276 47.88 20.34 -3.58
CA ASP A 276 49.19 20.02 -4.16
C ASP A 276 50.22 21.06 -3.75
N SER A 277 51.35 20.62 -3.19
CA SER A 277 52.44 21.49 -2.73
C SER A 277 53.00 22.40 -3.84
N THR A 278 52.94 21.95 -5.10
CA THR A 278 53.39 22.70 -6.28
C THR A 278 52.41 23.78 -6.75
N HIS A 279 51.13 23.68 -6.35
CA HIS A 279 50.06 24.56 -6.82
C HIS A 279 49.34 25.29 -5.67
N VAL A 280 49.89 25.31 -4.45
CA VAL A 280 49.26 25.99 -3.29
C VAL A 280 48.91 27.46 -3.58
N THR A 281 49.74 28.14 -4.37
CA THR A 281 49.53 29.54 -4.77
C THR A 281 48.24 29.73 -5.58
N SER A 282 47.75 28.71 -6.29
CA SER A 282 46.52 28.81 -7.09
C SER A 282 45.26 28.86 -6.23
N LEU A 283 45.33 28.50 -4.94
CA LEU A 283 44.20 28.66 -4.00
C LEU A 283 43.79 30.13 -3.84
N GLY A 284 44.71 31.07 -4.08
CA GLY A 284 44.38 32.49 -4.06
C GLY A 284 44.22 33.08 -2.65
N TYR A 285 44.86 32.51 -1.63
CA TYR A 285 44.92 33.16 -0.31
C TYR A 285 45.54 34.56 -0.44
N PRO A 286 45.01 35.58 0.25
CA PRO A 286 45.61 36.89 0.26
C PRO A 286 47.01 36.80 0.86
N THR A 287 48.03 37.06 0.05
CA THR A 287 49.41 37.17 0.54
C THR A 287 49.47 38.31 1.55
N THR A 288 49.69 37.98 2.83
CA THR A 288 50.24 38.94 3.78
C THR A 288 51.65 39.23 3.31
N ALA A 289 51.82 40.26 2.48
CA ALA A 289 53.14 40.84 2.31
C ALA A 289 53.61 41.22 3.72
N PRO A 290 54.73 40.70 4.24
CA PRO A 290 55.31 41.28 5.43
C PRO A 290 55.53 42.75 5.12
N ALA A 291 55.09 43.63 6.02
CA ALA A 291 55.44 45.04 5.96
C ALA A 291 56.94 45.12 5.69
N THR A 292 57.33 45.94 4.72
CA THR A 292 58.72 46.27 4.46
C THR A 292 59.27 47.01 5.68
N ASP A 293 59.60 46.27 6.73
CA ASP A 293 60.60 46.71 7.69
C ASP A 293 61.92 46.69 6.92
N ALA A 294 62.43 47.90 6.70
CA ALA A 294 63.77 48.12 6.19
C ALA A 294 64.77 47.21 6.90
N PRO A 295 65.77 46.66 6.20
CA PRO A 295 66.74 45.77 6.83
C PRO A 295 67.54 46.57 7.87
N ASN A 296 67.24 46.34 9.16
CA ASN A 296 68.16 46.72 10.22
C ASN A 296 69.47 45.94 10.00
N PRO A 297 70.65 46.58 10.09
CA PRO A 297 71.92 45.90 9.90
C PRO A 297 72.10 44.83 10.97
N VAL A 298 72.22 43.56 10.56
CA VAL A 298 72.54 42.44 11.43
C VAL A 298 74.03 42.52 11.79
N GLU A 299 74.33 42.68 13.08
CA GLU A 299 75.67 42.46 13.64
C GLU A 299 76.11 41.00 13.44
N PRO A 300 77.38 40.72 13.11
CA PRO A 300 77.82 39.37 12.82
C PRO A 300 78.01 38.55 14.09
N VAL A 301 77.25 37.47 14.23
CA VAL A 301 77.51 36.40 15.23
C VAL A 301 78.50 35.41 14.60
N PRO A 302 79.59 35.03 15.29
CA PRO A 302 80.67 34.25 14.70
C PRO A 302 80.31 32.77 14.55
N ASP A 303 80.81 32.20 13.44
CA ASP A 303 80.82 30.78 13.07
C ASP A 303 81.28 29.86 14.21
N LYS A 304 80.54 28.77 14.41
CA LYS A 304 81.09 27.50 14.91
C LYS A 304 80.48 26.32 14.16
N ASP A 305 81.33 25.76 13.29
CA ASP A 305 81.52 24.35 12.99
C ASP A 305 80.33 23.52 12.47
N SER A 306 80.24 23.48 11.14
CA SER A 306 80.40 22.28 10.32
C SER A 306 80.19 20.92 11.00
N THR A 307 79.08 20.25 10.69
CA THR A 307 79.10 18.80 10.45
C THR A 307 78.13 18.44 9.31
N ALA A 308 78.66 17.63 8.39
CA ALA A 308 78.22 17.18 7.07
C ALA A 308 76.75 16.70 6.90
N PRO A 309 76.26 16.59 5.64
CA PRO A 309 74.84 16.55 5.30
C PRO A 309 74.22 15.18 5.56
N ARG A 310 73.02 15.17 6.16
CA ARG A 310 72.18 13.97 6.17
C ARG A 310 71.58 13.79 4.77
N ALA A 311 72.07 12.79 4.06
CA ALA A 311 71.55 12.32 2.79
C ALA A 311 70.02 12.10 2.85
N SER A 312 69.30 12.71 1.93
CA SER A 312 67.94 12.33 1.58
C SER A 312 67.96 10.88 1.06
N PRO A 313 67.05 10.00 1.48
CA PRO A 313 66.95 8.68 0.86
C PRO A 313 66.48 8.83 -0.60
N PRO A 314 66.86 7.91 -1.49
CA PRO A 314 66.58 8.02 -2.92
C PRO A 314 65.08 7.83 -3.19
N LEU A 315 64.62 8.52 -4.23
CA LEU A 315 63.35 8.31 -4.90
C LEU A 315 63.11 6.82 -5.11
N GLN A 316 62.10 6.28 -4.43
CA GLN A 316 61.54 4.99 -4.80
C GLN A 316 60.53 5.25 -5.91
N ASP A 317 60.92 4.88 -7.13
CA ASP A 317 60.01 4.62 -8.24
C ASP A 317 58.94 3.64 -7.77
N SER A 318 57.84 4.19 -7.27
CA SER A 318 56.57 3.48 -7.20
C SER A 318 55.79 3.96 -8.41
N SER A 319 55.90 3.20 -9.50
CA SER A 319 54.85 3.10 -10.51
C SER A 319 53.55 2.76 -9.78
N LEU A 320 52.86 3.79 -9.30
CA LEU A 320 51.50 3.70 -8.82
C LEU A 320 50.64 3.67 -10.08
N ASP A 321 50.33 2.43 -10.44
CA ASP A 321 49.25 2.05 -11.33
C ASP A 321 48.10 3.06 -11.26
N LEU A 322 47.67 3.49 -12.43
CA LEU A 322 46.40 4.17 -12.70
C LEU A 322 45.30 3.57 -11.82
N LEU A 323 45.02 4.20 -10.70
CA LEU A 323 43.82 3.90 -9.92
C LEU A 323 42.64 4.39 -10.76
N PRO A 324 41.74 3.51 -11.21
CA PRO A 324 40.51 3.96 -11.81
C PRO A 324 39.78 4.79 -10.76
N SER A 325 39.43 6.02 -11.12
CA SER A 325 38.52 6.91 -10.41
C SER A 325 37.11 6.29 -10.39
N GLY A 326 36.97 5.22 -9.62
CA GLY A 326 35.74 4.51 -9.39
C GLY A 326 35.34 4.67 -7.94
N ASN A 327 34.76 5.83 -7.60
CA ASN A 327 34.11 6.05 -6.31
C ASN A 327 32.78 5.29 -6.25
N GLY A 328 32.85 3.97 -6.41
CA GLY A 328 31.74 3.05 -6.19
C GLY A 328 31.71 2.66 -4.72
N ARG A 329 31.12 3.50 -3.86
CA ARG A 329 30.61 3.00 -2.56
C ARG A 329 29.65 1.86 -2.91
N LYS A 330 30.10 0.60 -2.76
CA LYS A 330 29.29 -0.59 -2.97
C LYS A 330 27.94 -0.39 -2.31
N ALA A 331 26.90 -0.25 -3.13
CA ALA A 331 25.56 0.04 -2.66
C ALA A 331 25.12 -1.07 -1.71
N ARG A 332 24.73 -0.72 -0.49
CA ARG A 332 24.04 -1.67 0.39
C ARG A 332 22.79 -2.13 -0.38
N PRO A 333 22.53 -3.44 -0.50
CA PRO A 333 21.40 -3.94 -1.28
C PRO A 333 20.12 -3.30 -0.75
N LEU A 334 19.27 -2.85 -1.67
CA LEU A 334 17.97 -2.28 -1.37
C LEU A 334 17.16 -3.35 -0.64
N ARG A 335 17.12 -3.29 0.69
CA ARG A 335 16.27 -4.18 1.50
C ARG A 335 14.81 -3.77 1.28
N LEU A 336 14.22 -4.21 0.16
CA LEU A 336 12.79 -4.11 -0.16
C LEU A 336 11.91 -4.63 1.01
N GLY A 337 12.44 -5.53 1.85
CA GLY A 337 11.74 -6.07 3.00
C GLY A 337 11.24 -5.03 4.02
N LEU A 338 11.92 -3.89 4.20
CA LEU A 338 11.47 -2.89 5.18
C LEU A 338 10.26 -2.07 4.69
N TRP A 339 10.13 -1.88 3.37
CA TRP A 339 9.00 -1.22 2.72
C TRP A 339 7.72 -2.04 2.83
N LEU A 340 7.85 -3.36 2.66
CA LEU A 340 6.75 -4.29 2.85
C LEU A 340 6.36 -4.42 4.31
N VAL A 341 7.30 -4.41 5.27
CA VAL A 341 6.97 -4.54 6.70
C VAL A 341 6.31 -3.28 7.26
N ALA A 342 6.79 -2.07 6.95
CA ALA A 342 6.17 -0.84 7.45
C ALA A 342 4.78 -0.59 6.83
N GLY A 343 4.63 -0.84 5.52
CA GLY A 343 3.33 -0.83 4.85
C GLY A 343 2.40 -1.94 5.36
N ALA A 344 2.92 -3.14 5.62
CA ALA A 344 2.14 -4.26 6.16
C ALA A 344 1.78 -4.11 7.63
N VAL A 345 2.49 -3.30 8.42
CA VAL A 345 2.08 -3.00 9.81
C VAL A 345 0.93 -1.99 9.82
N VAL A 346 0.98 -0.95 8.98
CA VAL A 346 -0.12 0.04 8.89
C VAL A 346 -1.33 -0.55 8.15
N ALA A 347 -1.11 -1.25 7.03
CA ALA A 347 -2.15 -2.02 6.36
C ALA A 347 -2.63 -3.18 7.25
N GLY A 348 -1.75 -3.76 8.06
CA GLY A 348 -2.06 -4.76 9.07
C GLY A 348 -3.00 -4.21 10.13
N ILE A 349 -2.85 -2.96 10.57
CA ILE A 349 -3.81 -2.31 11.49
C ILE A 349 -5.17 -2.14 10.82
N VAL A 350 -5.22 -1.75 9.53
CA VAL A 350 -6.48 -1.60 8.77
C VAL A 350 -7.14 -2.96 8.45
N VAL A 351 -6.35 -3.99 8.18
CA VAL A 351 -6.81 -5.36 7.88
C VAL A 351 -7.14 -6.14 9.16
N VAL A 352 -6.45 -5.91 10.28
CA VAL A 352 -6.80 -6.46 11.60
C VAL A 352 -8.14 -5.87 12.05
N VAL A 353 -8.37 -4.60 11.78
CA VAL A 353 -9.67 -3.94 11.95
C VAL A 353 -10.76 -4.57 11.07
N GLY A 354 -10.48 -4.84 9.79
CA GLY A 354 -11.42 -5.53 8.90
C GLY A 354 -11.65 -7.00 9.25
N SER A 355 -10.64 -7.73 9.71
CA SER A 355 -10.75 -9.15 10.09
C SER A 355 -11.38 -9.35 11.47
N LEU A 356 -11.32 -8.36 12.36
CA LEU A 356 -12.14 -8.33 13.57
C LEU A 356 -13.62 -8.06 13.26
N ALA A 357 -13.93 -7.30 12.19
CA ALA A 357 -15.31 -7.14 11.71
C ALA A 357 -15.86 -8.42 11.03
N VAL A 358 -15.00 -9.27 10.46
CA VAL A 358 -15.36 -10.62 9.97
C VAL A 358 -15.62 -11.61 11.12
N ARG A 359 -15.20 -11.28 12.35
CA ARG A 359 -15.47 -12.06 13.57
C ARG A 359 -16.68 -11.58 14.37
N SER A 360 -17.62 -10.87 13.77
CA SER A 360 -18.97 -10.72 14.33
C SER A 360 -19.80 -11.94 13.93
N PRO A 361 -20.17 -12.85 14.86
CA PRO A 361 -21.09 -13.94 14.57
C PRO A 361 -22.52 -13.37 14.44
N ASP A 362 -22.82 -12.70 13.32
CA ASP A 362 -24.18 -12.27 12.97
C ASP A 362 -25.02 -13.46 12.48
N GLY A 363 -24.93 -14.58 13.19
CA GLY A 363 -25.64 -15.82 12.90
C GLY A 363 -26.20 -16.42 14.18
N TRP A 364 -27.41 -16.95 14.10
CA TRP A 364 -27.99 -17.78 15.14
C TRP A 364 -27.11 -19.01 15.38
N VAL A 365 -26.73 -19.26 16.63
CA VAL A 365 -26.01 -20.48 17.02
C VAL A 365 -26.94 -21.34 17.87
N ALA A 366 -27.03 -22.64 17.55
CA ALA A 366 -27.81 -23.57 18.32
C ALA A 366 -27.26 -23.69 19.75
N ALA A 367 -28.06 -23.34 20.76
CA ALA A 367 -27.69 -23.45 22.17
C ALA A 367 -27.80 -24.89 22.70
N ARG A 368 -28.56 -25.74 21.98
CA ARG A 368 -28.74 -27.17 22.18
C ARG A 368 -29.06 -27.82 20.85
N THR A 369 -28.93 -29.14 20.74
CA THR A 369 -29.31 -29.89 19.53
C THR A 369 -30.77 -29.62 19.15
N LEU A 370 -30.97 -29.00 17.98
CA LEU A 370 -32.28 -28.69 17.43
C LEU A 370 -32.80 -29.91 16.67
N HIS A 371 -33.87 -30.50 17.16
CA HIS A 371 -34.55 -31.59 16.48
C HIS A 371 -35.46 -31.06 15.34
N PRO A 372 -35.58 -31.80 14.23
CA PRO A 372 -36.48 -31.44 13.14
C PRO A 372 -37.92 -31.24 13.64
N TYR A 373 -38.61 -30.23 13.10
CA TYR A 373 -40.03 -29.95 13.29
C TYR A 373 -40.49 -29.63 14.72
N ARG A 374 -39.55 -29.39 15.63
CA ARG A 374 -39.83 -28.87 16.97
C ARG A 374 -39.83 -27.35 16.96
N ILE A 375 -40.83 -26.74 17.61
CA ILE A 375 -40.91 -25.29 17.78
C ILE A 375 -39.74 -24.83 18.67
N LEU A 376 -39.02 -23.81 18.20
CA LEU A 376 -37.88 -23.20 18.88
C LEU A 376 -38.36 -22.25 19.97
N ALA A 377 -37.85 -22.47 21.18
CA ALA A 377 -37.92 -21.50 22.26
C ALA A 377 -36.82 -20.43 22.12
N ALA A 378 -37.02 -19.28 22.75
CA ALA A 378 -36.01 -18.21 22.78
C ALA A 378 -34.67 -18.66 23.40
N THR A 379 -34.69 -19.72 24.22
CA THR A 379 -33.50 -20.30 24.87
C THR A 379 -32.75 -21.30 24.00
N ASP A 380 -33.31 -21.70 22.84
CA ASP A 380 -32.74 -22.76 21.98
C ASP A 380 -31.63 -22.24 21.06
N VAL A 381 -31.59 -20.92 20.88
CA VAL A 381 -30.73 -20.26 19.90
C VAL A 381 -30.11 -19.03 20.54
N LYS A 382 -28.79 -18.93 20.48
CA LYS A 382 -28.04 -17.72 20.84
C LYS A 382 -27.91 -16.83 19.61
N GLY A 383 -28.35 -15.58 19.68
CA GLY A 383 -28.25 -14.62 18.57
C GLY A 383 -29.33 -13.53 18.62
N PRO A 384 -29.50 -12.76 17.52
CA PRO A 384 -30.48 -11.69 17.44
C PRO A 384 -31.92 -12.22 17.58
N ALA A 385 -32.81 -11.43 18.20
CA ALA A 385 -34.20 -11.83 18.46
C ALA A 385 -34.96 -12.14 17.15
N GLY A 386 -35.80 -13.20 17.16
CA GLY A 386 -36.70 -13.47 16.03
C GLY A 386 -36.96 -14.95 15.68
N THR A 387 -36.22 -15.88 16.29
CA THR A 387 -36.33 -17.34 16.06
C THR A 387 -37.43 -18.03 16.85
N ALA A 388 -37.90 -17.42 17.94
CA ALA A 388 -38.99 -17.96 18.75
C ALA A 388 -40.25 -18.19 17.90
N GLY A 389 -40.83 -19.39 18.00
CA GLY A 389 -42.03 -19.79 17.24
C GLY A 389 -41.76 -20.33 15.83
N ARG A 390 -40.50 -20.34 15.36
CA ARG A 390 -40.08 -21.07 14.14
C ARG A 390 -39.67 -22.51 14.50
N TYR A 391 -39.44 -23.36 13.51
CA TYR A 391 -39.00 -24.75 13.70
C TYR A 391 -37.86 -25.10 12.74
N ALA A 392 -36.99 -26.05 13.13
CA ALA A 392 -35.90 -26.50 12.27
C ALA A 392 -36.41 -27.52 11.23
N LEU A 393 -36.05 -27.39 9.95
CA LEU A 393 -36.40 -28.37 8.92
C LEU A 393 -35.51 -29.61 8.96
N ARG A 394 -34.31 -29.47 9.54
CA ARG A 394 -33.30 -30.52 9.67
C ARG A 394 -32.70 -30.49 11.06
N GLN A 395 -32.03 -31.58 11.45
CA GLN A 395 -31.32 -31.64 12.71
C GLN A 395 -30.09 -30.74 12.66
N ILE A 396 -29.93 -29.89 13.68
CA ILE A 396 -28.76 -29.01 13.83
C ILE A 396 -28.14 -29.29 15.19
N GLU A 397 -26.89 -29.70 15.21
CA GLU A 397 -26.15 -30.00 16.44
C GLU A 397 -25.86 -28.74 17.26
N GLU A 398 -25.70 -28.92 18.57
CA GLU A 398 -25.30 -27.86 19.48
C GLU A 398 -24.00 -27.17 19.02
N GLY A 399 -23.97 -25.84 19.10
CA GLY A 399 -22.81 -25.03 18.70
C GLY A 399 -22.66 -24.78 17.20
N LYS A 400 -23.50 -25.37 16.34
CA LYS A 400 -23.51 -25.09 14.89
C LYS A 400 -24.31 -23.83 14.57
N GLN A 401 -23.92 -23.15 13.49
CA GLN A 401 -24.68 -22.02 12.94
C GLN A 401 -26.00 -22.50 12.33
N VAL A 402 -27.06 -21.74 12.57
CA VAL A 402 -28.42 -21.99 12.08
C VAL A 402 -28.66 -21.07 10.88
N PRO A 403 -28.58 -21.58 9.64
CA PRO A 403 -28.89 -20.76 8.47
C PRO A 403 -30.39 -20.43 8.43
N PRO A 404 -30.77 -19.23 7.98
CA PRO A 404 -32.18 -18.80 7.93
C PRO A 404 -33.06 -19.70 7.05
N GLU A 405 -32.47 -20.33 6.04
CA GLU A 405 -33.14 -21.27 5.12
C GLU A 405 -33.48 -22.61 5.76
N ALA A 406 -32.78 -23.00 6.83
CA ALA A 406 -33.05 -24.23 7.58
C ALA A 406 -34.22 -24.08 8.57
N LEU A 407 -34.81 -22.88 8.67
CA LEU A 407 -35.94 -22.58 9.55
C LEU A 407 -37.24 -22.47 8.76
N GLY A 408 -38.27 -23.14 9.26
CA GLY A 408 -39.64 -22.97 8.79
C GLY A 408 -40.25 -21.62 9.22
N PRO A 409 -41.40 -21.25 8.63
CA PRO A 409 -42.16 -20.07 9.04
C PRO A 409 -42.64 -20.17 10.49
N ARG A 410 -43.10 -19.03 11.05
CA ARG A 410 -43.65 -19.01 12.40
C ARG A 410 -44.99 -19.76 12.43
N LEU A 411 -45.12 -20.69 13.36
CA LEU A 411 -46.37 -21.41 13.58
C LEU A 411 -47.23 -20.71 14.64
N PRO A 412 -48.57 -20.77 14.53
CA PRO A 412 -49.47 -20.37 15.60
C PRO A 412 -49.20 -21.17 16.90
N SER A 413 -49.40 -20.54 18.06
CA SER A 413 -49.31 -21.22 19.36
C SER A 413 -50.25 -22.42 19.42
N GLY A 414 -49.75 -23.60 19.77
CA GLY A 414 -50.53 -24.85 19.82
C GLY A 414 -50.69 -25.59 18.48
N ALA A 415 -50.05 -25.13 17.39
CA ALA A 415 -50.21 -25.77 16.07
C ALA A 415 -49.67 -27.21 15.98
N VAL A 416 -48.78 -27.60 16.90
CA VAL A 416 -48.13 -28.92 16.97
C VAL A 416 -48.38 -29.60 18.34
N ASP A 417 -48.97 -28.91 19.31
CA ASP A 417 -49.24 -29.46 20.63
C ASP A 417 -50.31 -30.56 20.55
N GLY A 418 -49.99 -31.76 21.04
CA GLY A 418 -50.86 -32.94 20.96
C GLY A 418 -51.01 -33.57 19.56
N LYS A 419 -50.22 -33.12 18.57
CA LYS A 419 -50.19 -33.69 17.21
C LYS A 419 -48.90 -34.48 16.96
N THR A 420 -49.01 -35.59 16.24
CA THR A 420 -47.88 -36.41 15.80
C THR A 420 -47.42 -35.94 14.42
N VAL A 421 -46.11 -35.76 14.26
CA VAL A 421 -45.49 -35.40 12.97
C VAL A 421 -45.21 -36.67 12.16
N ILE A 422 -45.72 -36.73 10.93
CA ILE A 422 -45.59 -37.89 10.05
C ILE A 422 -45.05 -37.42 8.70
N THR A 423 -44.17 -38.22 8.12
CA THR A 423 -43.71 -38.05 6.74
C THR A 423 -44.49 -38.99 5.84
N LEU A 424 -45.28 -38.42 4.92
CA LEU A 424 -45.97 -39.15 3.87
C LEU A 424 -45.12 -39.18 2.60
N ARG A 425 -44.95 -40.37 2.03
CA ARG A 425 -44.27 -40.62 0.75
C ARG A 425 -45.23 -41.34 -0.20
N PRO A 426 -46.21 -40.63 -0.77
CA PRO A 426 -47.07 -41.23 -1.79
C PRO A 426 -46.25 -41.59 -3.04
N ALA A 427 -46.82 -42.44 -3.90
CA ALA A 427 -46.22 -42.77 -5.18
C ALA A 427 -45.96 -41.50 -6.02
N PRO A 428 -44.86 -41.42 -6.79
CA PRO A 428 -44.51 -40.22 -7.55
C PRO A 428 -45.66 -39.83 -8.51
N GLY A 429 -46.04 -38.55 -8.50
CA GLY A 429 -47.17 -38.02 -9.29
C GLY A 429 -48.55 -38.08 -8.61
N HIS A 430 -48.64 -38.64 -7.39
CA HIS A 430 -49.90 -38.79 -6.65
C HIS A 430 -50.02 -37.85 -5.42
N LEU A 431 -49.23 -36.77 -5.40
CA LEU A 431 -49.28 -35.71 -4.39
C LEU A 431 -49.66 -34.38 -5.04
N TYR A 432 -50.90 -33.94 -4.81
CA TYR A 432 -51.44 -32.69 -5.34
C TYR A 432 -51.54 -31.67 -4.21
N ALA A 433 -50.58 -30.75 -4.14
CA ALA A 433 -50.43 -29.80 -3.04
C ALA A 433 -50.10 -28.37 -3.51
N ASP A 434 -50.49 -28.01 -4.73
CA ASP A 434 -50.03 -26.80 -5.43
C ASP A 434 -50.41 -25.50 -4.70
N ALA A 435 -51.55 -25.49 -3.99
CA ALA A 435 -52.03 -24.36 -3.20
C ALA A 435 -51.44 -24.28 -1.78
N ALA A 436 -50.70 -25.30 -1.32
CA ALA A 436 -50.26 -25.39 0.07
C ALA A 436 -48.86 -24.81 0.30
N ALA A 437 -48.75 -23.95 1.32
CA ALA A 437 -47.49 -23.37 1.79
C ALA A 437 -47.07 -23.97 3.15
N ARG A 438 -45.77 -23.91 3.48
CA ARG A 438 -45.27 -24.32 4.80
C ARG A 438 -45.95 -23.46 5.89
N GLY A 439 -46.34 -24.10 6.99
CA GLY A 439 -46.99 -23.45 8.13
C GLY A 439 -48.49 -23.20 8.01
N THR A 440 -49.12 -23.55 6.88
CA THR A 440 -50.58 -23.43 6.71
C THR A 440 -51.32 -24.65 7.28
N THR A 441 -52.53 -24.41 7.79
CA THR A 441 -53.48 -25.48 8.11
C THR A 441 -54.29 -25.85 6.88
N ALA A 442 -54.42 -27.14 6.60
CA ALA A 442 -55.12 -27.67 5.44
C ALA A 442 -55.97 -28.89 5.81
N THR A 443 -56.85 -29.25 4.90
CA THR A 443 -57.61 -30.50 4.91
C THR A 443 -56.96 -31.47 3.94
N LEU A 444 -56.53 -32.62 4.44
CA LEU A 444 -55.95 -33.67 3.61
C LEU A 444 -57.08 -34.59 3.12
N ARG A 445 -57.25 -34.72 1.81
CA ARG A 445 -58.25 -35.57 1.18
C ARG A 445 -57.57 -36.74 0.48
N LEU A 446 -57.89 -37.95 0.92
CA LEU A 446 -57.44 -39.20 0.29
C LEU A 446 -58.54 -39.71 -0.64
N VAL A 447 -58.20 -39.97 -1.90
CA VAL A 447 -59.09 -40.58 -2.90
C VAL A 447 -58.52 -41.92 -3.31
N ARG A 448 -59.24 -43.01 -3.05
CA ARG A 448 -58.74 -44.37 -3.33
C ARG A 448 -58.61 -44.61 -4.85
N ARG A 449 -57.49 -45.18 -5.30
CA ARG A 449 -57.18 -45.40 -6.73
C ARG A 449 -58.06 -46.45 -7.41
N THR A 450 -58.64 -47.39 -6.67
CA THR A 450 -59.45 -48.50 -7.21
C THR A 450 -60.92 -48.34 -6.86
N ALA A 451 -61.64 -47.49 -7.60
CA ALA A 451 -63.09 -47.61 -7.70
C ALA A 451 -63.40 -48.56 -8.87
N THR A 452 -63.80 -49.79 -8.56
CA THR A 452 -64.44 -50.68 -9.55
C THR A 452 -65.69 -49.99 -10.10
N SER A 453 -66.00 -50.24 -11.38
CA SER A 453 -66.86 -49.46 -12.28
C SER A 453 -68.32 -49.21 -11.88
N ASP A 454 -68.72 -49.44 -10.62
CA ASP A 454 -70.05 -49.12 -10.07
C ASP A 454 -70.00 -48.70 -8.57
N GLY A 455 -68.82 -48.35 -8.04
CA GLY A 455 -68.65 -47.92 -6.64
C GLY A 455 -68.33 -46.44 -6.51
N GLU A 456 -69.17 -45.70 -5.77
CA GLU A 456 -68.94 -44.31 -5.36
C GLU A 456 -67.48 -44.10 -4.90
N ALA A 457 -66.79 -43.10 -5.46
CA ALA A 457 -65.42 -42.79 -5.09
C ALA A 457 -65.36 -42.40 -3.59
N THR A 458 -64.94 -43.34 -2.75
CA THR A 458 -64.83 -43.12 -1.31
C THR A 458 -63.67 -42.17 -1.02
N SER A 459 -63.98 -40.88 -0.92
CA SER A 459 -63.01 -39.87 -0.49
C SER A 459 -63.11 -39.66 1.02
N ARG A 460 -61.97 -39.74 1.72
CA ARG A 460 -61.90 -39.45 3.16
C ARG A 460 -61.12 -38.16 3.40
N THR A 461 -61.65 -37.33 4.28
CA THR A 461 -61.09 -36.01 4.59
C THR A 461 -60.59 -35.96 6.02
N PHE A 462 -59.37 -35.51 6.20
CA PHE A 462 -58.72 -35.27 7.48
C PHE A 462 -58.54 -33.75 7.65
N PRO A 463 -59.49 -33.05 8.30
CA PRO A 463 -59.36 -31.61 8.55
C PRO A 463 -58.34 -31.33 9.66
N GLY A 464 -57.77 -30.12 9.65
CA GLY A 464 -56.92 -29.62 10.73
C GLY A 464 -55.46 -30.08 10.70
N VAL A 465 -54.96 -30.44 9.52
CA VAL A 465 -53.57 -30.88 9.30
C VAL A 465 -52.67 -29.66 9.14
N THR A 466 -51.56 -29.60 9.88
CA THR A 466 -50.56 -28.52 9.73
C THR A 466 -49.45 -28.98 8.79
N VAL A 467 -49.19 -28.25 7.71
CA VAL A 467 -48.11 -28.58 6.76
C VAL A 467 -46.77 -28.05 7.29
N LEU A 468 -45.82 -28.94 7.55
CA LEU A 468 -44.51 -28.58 8.11
C LEU A 468 -43.43 -28.53 7.03
N ASP A 469 -43.46 -29.45 6.06
CA ASP A 469 -42.55 -29.43 4.92
C ASP A 469 -43.16 -30.08 3.67
N LEU A 470 -42.69 -29.62 2.52
CA LEU A 470 -43.01 -30.07 1.18
C LEU A 470 -41.68 -30.21 0.47
N SER A 471 -41.28 -31.43 0.14
CA SER A 471 -39.94 -31.73 -0.39
C SER A 471 -40.01 -32.67 -1.59
N GLY A 472 -39.06 -32.49 -2.51
CA GLY A 472 -39.11 -32.98 -3.90
C GLY A 472 -39.62 -31.89 -4.83
N GLY A 473 -38.84 -31.57 -5.88
CA GLY A 473 -39.26 -30.64 -6.95
C GLY A 473 -40.53 -31.12 -7.66
N GLU A 474 -41.04 -30.42 -8.67
CA GLU A 474 -42.19 -30.91 -9.43
C GLU A 474 -41.85 -32.21 -10.19
N PRO A 475 -42.51 -33.36 -9.92
CA PRO A 475 -43.63 -33.59 -8.99
C PRO A 475 -43.17 -33.88 -7.54
N ARG A 476 -43.84 -33.25 -6.55
CA ARG A 476 -43.46 -33.32 -5.13
C ARG A 476 -43.45 -34.77 -4.64
N THR A 477 -42.40 -35.16 -3.91
CA THR A 477 -42.16 -36.57 -3.52
C THR A 477 -42.40 -36.87 -2.05
N SER A 478 -42.46 -35.84 -1.19
CA SER A 478 -42.67 -36.02 0.24
C SER A 478 -43.42 -34.85 0.87
N LEU A 479 -44.31 -35.20 1.79
CA LEU A 479 -45.15 -34.28 2.55
C LEU A 479 -44.97 -34.57 4.04
N VAL A 480 -44.53 -33.58 4.82
CA VAL A 480 -44.41 -33.69 6.28
C VAL A 480 -45.54 -32.89 6.93
N ILE A 481 -46.38 -33.57 7.71
CA ILE A 481 -47.58 -33.00 8.32
C ILE A 481 -47.66 -33.30 9.81
N ALA A 482 -48.33 -32.43 10.56
CA ALA A 482 -48.77 -32.69 11.93
C ALA A 482 -50.28 -32.96 11.97
N LEU A 483 -50.66 -34.11 12.54
CA LEU A 483 -52.05 -34.58 12.69
C LEU A 483 -52.28 -35.05 14.14
N PRO A 484 -53.50 -34.91 14.71
CA PRO A 484 -53.86 -35.53 15.99
C PRO A 484 -53.53 -37.04 16.06
N ALA A 485 -52.98 -37.49 17.19
CA ALA A 485 -52.45 -38.84 17.37
C ALA A 485 -53.50 -39.96 17.14
N ASP A 486 -54.76 -39.69 17.47
CA ASP A 486 -55.92 -40.58 17.29
C ASP A 486 -56.24 -40.88 15.81
N ARG A 487 -55.72 -40.08 14.88
CA ARG A 487 -56.01 -40.19 13.44
C ARG A 487 -54.85 -40.76 12.62
N VAL A 488 -53.72 -41.04 13.25
CA VAL A 488 -52.47 -41.45 12.59
C VAL A 488 -52.59 -42.83 11.96
N GLU A 489 -53.01 -43.82 12.73
CA GLU A 489 -53.14 -45.21 12.26
C GLU A 489 -54.14 -45.30 11.10
N ASN A 490 -55.29 -44.65 11.26
CA ASN A 490 -56.32 -44.55 10.22
C ASN A 490 -55.83 -43.90 8.92
N LEU A 491 -54.89 -42.96 8.99
CA LEU A 491 -54.33 -42.31 7.82
C LEU A 491 -53.28 -43.21 7.14
N LEU A 492 -52.39 -43.83 7.91
CA LEU A 492 -51.32 -44.68 7.37
C LEU A 492 -51.86 -45.90 6.62
N ASP A 493 -52.93 -46.53 7.13
CA ASP A 493 -53.58 -47.67 6.50
C ASP A 493 -54.19 -47.35 5.11
N GLN A 494 -54.49 -46.07 4.85
CA GLN A 494 -55.23 -45.66 3.66
C GLN A 494 -54.39 -44.91 2.62
N VAL A 495 -53.23 -44.38 3.01
CA VAL A 495 -52.35 -43.60 2.12
C VAL A 495 -51.71 -44.47 1.03
N ALA A 496 -51.46 -45.76 1.29
CA ALA A 496 -50.76 -46.63 0.35
C ALA A 496 -51.47 -46.76 -1.03
N ASP A 497 -52.80 -46.78 -1.02
CA ASP A 497 -53.64 -47.00 -2.21
C ASP A 497 -54.44 -45.76 -2.65
N SER A 498 -54.08 -44.57 -2.17
CA SER A 498 -54.85 -43.34 -2.42
C SER A 498 -54.02 -42.23 -3.06
N ASP A 499 -54.69 -41.38 -3.84
CA ASP A 499 -54.18 -40.07 -4.27
C ASP A 499 -54.34 -39.06 -3.13
N VAL A 500 -53.30 -38.26 -2.89
CA VAL A 500 -53.25 -37.32 -1.77
C VAL A 500 -53.47 -35.90 -2.28
N TYR A 501 -54.62 -35.31 -1.96
CA TYR A 501 -54.95 -33.93 -2.26
C TYR A 501 -54.88 -33.08 -1.00
N LEU A 502 -54.21 -31.93 -1.07
CA LEU A 502 -54.07 -31.00 0.04
C LEU A 502 -54.87 -29.72 -0.25
N VAL A 503 -55.98 -29.55 0.47
CA VAL A 503 -56.92 -28.44 0.26
C VAL A 503 -56.75 -27.44 1.41
N THR A 504 -56.24 -26.25 1.10
CA THR A 504 -56.14 -25.15 2.07
C THR A 504 -57.52 -24.54 2.32
N THR A 505 -57.83 -24.16 3.56
CA THR A 505 -59.13 -23.54 3.91
C THR A 505 -59.29 -22.08 3.43
N THR A 506 -58.30 -21.56 2.70
CA THR A 506 -58.32 -20.23 2.10
C THR A 506 -58.45 -20.36 0.58
N GLY A 507 -59.68 -20.15 0.09
CA GLY A 507 -59.99 -19.95 -1.33
C GLY A 507 -60.17 -21.23 -2.13
#